data_AF-A0A6A5V4S6-F1
#
_entry.id   AF-A0A6A5V4S6-F1
#
_cell.length_a   1.000
_cell.length_b   1.000
_cell.length_c   1.000
_cell.angle_alpha   90.00
_cell.angle_beta   90.00
_cell.angle_gamma   90.00
#
_symmetry.space_group_name_H-M   'P 1'
#
loop_
_entity.id
_entity.type
_entity.pdbx_description
1 polymer ?
#
loop_
_entity_poly.entity_id
_entity_poly.type
_entity_poly.pdbx_seq_one_letter_code
_entity_poly.pdbx_strand_id
1 'polypeptide(L)'
;MLRSLIWQLSQQSDQIPASLDDLFSSCESGQRQPSVDALQKGLRLIIQELLQAYVVLDALDECAQRAELMETLETIAGWRLQNLHLLVTSRREQDIESTLEEFIDNQSRICLQSALVDKDIQLYVQHRLATDKILQKWRKDDVRQEIKTILRDRANGMQAFYSGLI
;
A
#
# COMPACT_ATOMS: atom_id res chain seq x y z
N MET A 1 -1.68 2.38 12.68
CA MET A 1 -0.92 1.36 11.92
C MET A 1 -0.12 0.40 12.82
N LEU A 2 0.87 0.86 13.61
CA LEU A 2 1.83 0.01 14.34
C LEU A 2 1.21 -1.17 15.12
N ARG A 3 0.16 -0.94 15.89
CA ARG A 3 -0.55 -2.00 16.64
C ARG A 3 -1.12 -3.09 15.73
N SER A 4 -1.64 -2.70 14.58
CA SER A 4 -2.17 -3.62 13.58
C SER A 4 -1.06 -4.49 13.00
N LEU A 5 0.10 -3.90 12.70
CA LEU A 5 1.26 -4.65 12.21
C LEU A 5 1.79 -5.62 13.25
N ILE A 6 1.94 -5.16 14.50
CA ILE A 6 2.33 -6.00 15.63
C ILE A 6 1.40 -7.20 15.75
N TRP A 7 0.09 -6.96 15.74
CA TRP A 7 -0.90 -8.03 15.83
C TRP A 7 -0.83 -8.99 14.63
N GLN A 8 -0.78 -8.48 13.39
CA GLN A 8 -0.71 -9.32 12.19
C GLN A 8 0.55 -10.20 12.17
N LEU A 9 1.71 -9.64 12.53
CA LEU A 9 2.97 -10.36 12.55
C LEU A 9 3.08 -11.33 13.73
N SER A 10 2.52 -10.98 14.90
CA SER A 10 2.48 -11.91 16.03
C SER A 10 1.63 -13.14 15.72
N GLN A 11 0.55 -12.98 14.96
CA GLN A 11 -0.28 -14.12 14.53
C GLN A 11 0.43 -15.09 13.56
N GLN A 12 1.55 -14.67 12.95
CA GLN A 12 2.36 -15.52 12.09
C GLN A 12 3.44 -16.30 12.86
N SER A 13 3.60 -16.01 14.15
CA SER A 13 4.55 -16.69 15.02
C SER A 13 3.86 -17.85 15.76
N ASP A 14 4.53 -19.00 15.89
CA ASP A 14 4.00 -20.16 16.61
C ASP A 14 3.87 -19.93 18.12
N GLN A 15 4.58 -18.93 18.64
CA GLN A 15 4.59 -18.51 20.03
C GLN A 15 4.43 -16.99 20.10
N ILE A 16 3.86 -16.49 21.19
CA ILE A 16 3.83 -15.05 21.46
C ILE A 16 5.29 -14.59 21.62
N PRO A 17 5.76 -13.62 20.81
CA PRO A 17 7.08 -13.04 20.97
C PRO A 17 7.28 -12.53 22.40
N ALA A 18 8.38 -12.90 23.05
CA ALA A 18 8.68 -12.46 24.43
C ALA A 18 8.68 -10.92 24.54
N SER A 19 9.10 -10.25 23.47
CA SER A 19 9.03 -8.79 23.32
C SER A 19 7.63 -8.20 23.52
N LEU A 20 6.56 -8.92 23.17
CA LEU A 20 5.18 -8.48 23.37
C LEU A 20 4.70 -8.68 24.80
N ASP A 21 5.07 -9.78 25.44
CA ASP A 21 4.77 -10.01 26.86
C ASP A 21 5.47 -8.97 27.74
N ASP A 22 6.72 -8.63 27.42
CA ASP A 22 7.46 -7.55 28.08
C ASP A 22 6.77 -6.19 27.87
N LEU A 23 6.35 -5.89 26.64
CA LEU A 23 5.63 -4.66 26.33
C LEU A 23 4.31 -4.58 27.09
N PHE A 24 3.54 -5.66 27.11
CA PHE A 24 2.28 -5.76 27.85
C PHE A 24 2.47 -5.56 29.36
N SER A 25 3.47 -6.23 29.94
CA SER A 25 3.82 -6.13 31.36
C SER A 25 4.24 -4.70 31.73
N SER A 26 5.04 -4.05 30.88
CA SER A 26 5.46 -2.65 31.06
C SER A 26 4.31 -1.64 30.96
N CYS A 27 3.16 -2.05 30.41
CA CYS A 27 1.96 -1.26 30.26
C CYS A 27 0.90 -1.56 31.33
N GLU A 28 1.35 -1.84 32.55
CA GLU A 28 0.47 -2.17 33.70
C GLU A 28 -0.49 -3.32 33.37
N SER A 29 0.01 -4.34 32.67
CA SER A 29 -0.80 -5.47 32.18
C SER A 29 -2.02 -5.02 31.35
N GLY A 30 -1.81 -4.04 30.48
CA GLY A 30 -2.82 -3.52 29.56
C GLY A 30 -3.69 -2.39 30.10
N GLN A 31 -3.47 -1.90 31.32
CA GLN A 31 -4.19 -0.74 31.85
C GLN A 31 -3.72 0.59 31.23
N ARG A 32 -2.49 0.62 30.71
CA ARG A 32 -1.91 1.79 30.03
C ARG A 32 -1.70 1.52 28.54
N GLN A 33 -1.90 2.56 27.72
CA GLN A 33 -1.53 2.49 26.31
C GLN A 33 -0.01 2.61 26.14
N PRO A 34 0.65 1.72 25.36
CA PRO A 34 2.06 1.91 24.99
C PRO A 34 2.26 3.17 24.15
N SER A 35 3.42 3.81 24.31
CA SER A 35 3.85 4.93 23.47
C SER A 35 4.20 4.46 22.05
N VAL A 36 4.29 5.41 21.11
CA VAL A 36 4.72 5.13 19.72
C VAL A 36 6.10 4.49 19.70
N ASP A 37 7.07 5.02 20.45
CA ASP A 37 8.42 4.45 20.54
C ASP A 37 8.42 3.01 21.07
N ALA A 38 7.58 2.72 22.07
CA ALA A 38 7.47 1.39 22.64
C ALA A 38 6.86 0.40 21.62
N LEU A 39 5.88 0.84 20.85
CA LEU A 39 5.30 0.08 19.75
C LEU A 39 6.31 -0.15 18.62
N GLN A 40 7.06 0.88 18.22
CA GLN A 40 8.12 0.76 17.20
C GLN A 40 9.20 -0.23 17.64
N LYS A 41 9.65 -0.14 18.89
CA LYS A 41 10.62 -1.08 19.46
C LYS A 41 10.07 -2.51 19.49
N GLY A 42 8.83 -2.70 19.93
CA GLY A 42 8.17 -4.01 19.94
C GLY A 42 8.05 -4.59 18.53
N LEU A 43 7.57 -3.79 17.57
CA LEU A 43 7.46 -4.20 16.16
C LEU A 43 8.81 -4.63 15.59
N ARG A 44 9.87 -3.86 15.84
CA ARG A 44 11.23 -4.19 15.41
C ARG A 44 11.69 -5.55 15.95
N LEU A 45 11.46 -5.83 17.23
CA LEU A 45 11.86 -7.10 17.85
C LEU A 45 11.11 -8.29 17.25
N ILE A 46 9.79 -8.17 17.08
CA ILE A 46 8.98 -9.21 16.42
C ILE A 46 9.52 -9.51 15.02
N ILE A 47 9.79 -8.47 14.23
CA ILE A 47 10.31 -8.66 12.87
C ILE A 47 11.66 -9.38 12.89
N GLN A 48 12.54 -9.09 13.86
CA GLN A 48 13.85 -9.76 13.97
C GLN A 48 13.76 -11.25 14.29
N GLU A 49 12.66 -11.71 14.90
CA GLU A 49 12.42 -13.13 15.21
C GLU A 49 11.84 -13.90 14.00
N LEU A 50 11.28 -13.19 13.01
CA LEU A 50 10.73 -13.80 11.80
C LEU A 50 11.81 -14.12 10.77
N LEU A 51 11.64 -15.21 10.03
CA LEU A 51 12.53 -15.54 8.91
C LEU A 51 12.48 -14.46 7.83
N GLN A 52 11.27 -14.04 7.44
CA GLN A 52 10.99 -12.96 6.50
C GLN A 52 9.68 -12.28 6.91
N ALA A 53 9.63 -10.95 6.84
CA ALA A 53 8.45 -10.15 7.09
C ALA A 53 8.14 -9.29 5.85
N TYR A 54 6.92 -9.41 5.33
CA TYR A 54 6.44 -8.61 4.22
C TYR A 54 5.30 -7.73 4.70
N VAL A 55 5.45 -6.41 4.54
CA VAL A 55 4.42 -5.43 4.88
C VAL A 55 3.99 -4.73 3.60
N VAL A 56 2.69 -4.82 3.31
CA VAL A 56 2.08 -4.13 2.17
C VAL A 56 1.19 -3.01 2.69
N LEU A 57 1.47 -1.79 2.27
CA LEU A 57 0.64 -0.62 2.53
C LEU A 57 -0.01 -0.20 1.23
N ASP A 58 -1.32 -0.43 1.14
CA ASP A 58 -2.10 -0.09 -0.04
C ASP A 58 -2.73 1.30 0.11
N ALA A 59 -2.72 2.08 -0.98
CA ALA A 59 -3.34 3.39 -1.10
C ALA A 59 -2.93 4.38 0.02
N LEU A 60 -1.63 4.62 0.17
CA LEU A 60 -1.08 5.51 1.20
C LEU A 60 -1.68 6.94 1.16
N ASP A 61 -2.03 7.43 -0.03
CA ASP A 61 -2.66 8.74 -0.25
C ASP A 61 -4.05 8.88 0.39
N GLU A 62 -4.76 7.77 0.61
CA GLU A 62 -6.09 7.79 1.25
C GLU A 62 -5.98 7.79 2.80
N CYS A 63 -4.76 7.83 3.36
CA CYS A 63 -4.54 7.89 4.80
C CYS A 63 -4.75 9.31 5.36
N ALA A 64 -5.74 9.49 6.24
CA ALA A 64 -5.98 10.77 6.89
C ALA A 64 -4.79 11.26 7.77
N GLN A 65 -4.07 10.34 8.39
CA GLN A 65 -2.92 10.62 9.29
C GLN A 65 -1.59 10.40 8.58
N ARG A 66 -1.49 10.90 7.35
CA ARG A 66 -0.34 10.64 6.45
C ARG A 66 1.00 11.08 7.03
N ALA A 67 1.08 12.22 7.72
CA ALA A 67 2.34 12.70 8.29
C ALA A 67 2.92 11.72 9.33
N GLU A 68 2.08 11.26 10.27
CA GLU A 68 2.47 10.26 11.29
C GLU A 68 2.83 8.91 10.65
N LEU A 69 2.12 8.52 9.58
CA LEU A 69 2.41 7.32 8.81
C LEU A 69 3.79 7.41 8.15
N MET A 70 4.13 8.55 7.54
CA MET A 70 5.39 8.76 6.85
C MET A 70 6.58 8.76 7.82
N GLU A 71 6.47 9.43 8.97
CA GLU A 71 7.49 9.39 10.03
C GLU A 71 7.70 7.95 10.55
N THR A 72 6.61 7.20 10.68
CA THR A 72 6.68 5.79 11.06
C THR A 72 7.38 4.96 9.98
N LEU A 73 7.09 5.20 8.70
CA LEU A 73 7.71 4.48 7.58
C LEU A 73 9.20 4.78 7.46
N GLU A 74 9.60 6.04 7.60
CA GLU A 74 11.00 6.46 7.66
C GLU A 74 11.72 5.73 8.80
N THR A 75 11.11 5.69 9.98
CA THR A 75 11.67 4.96 11.14
C THR A 75 11.86 3.48 10.85
N ILE A 76 10.84 2.82 10.27
CA ILE A 76 10.88 1.40 9.92
C ILE A 76 11.95 1.12 8.86
N ALA A 77 12.01 1.93 7.80
CA ALA A 77 13.03 1.82 6.76
C ALA A 77 14.45 2.04 7.31
N GLY A 78 14.60 2.99 8.24
CA GLY A 78 15.83 3.31 8.94
C GLY A 78 16.40 2.17 9.79
N TRP A 79 15.59 1.17 10.18
CA TRP A 79 16.08 -0.01 10.89
C TRP A 79 17.01 -0.88 10.04
N ARG A 80 16.91 -0.79 8.70
CA ARG A 80 17.73 -1.54 7.73
C ARG A 80 17.78 -3.05 8.03
N LEU A 81 16.64 -3.61 8.41
CA LEU A 81 16.49 -5.05 8.67
C LEU A 81 16.48 -5.80 7.34
N GLN A 82 17.39 -6.78 7.19
CA GLN A 82 17.53 -7.53 5.93
C GLN A 82 16.35 -8.47 5.64
N ASN A 83 15.59 -8.84 6.67
CA ASN A 83 14.44 -9.73 6.57
C ASN A 83 13.11 -8.97 6.47
N LEU A 84 13.13 -7.63 6.41
CA LEU A 84 11.94 -6.80 6.24
C LEU A 84 11.82 -6.30 4.80
N HIS A 85 10.66 -6.55 4.21
CA HIS A 85 10.30 -6.08 2.87
C HIS A 85 9.06 -5.21 2.95
N LEU A 86 9.17 -3.97 2.45
CA LEU A 86 8.06 -3.03 2.40
C LEU A 86 7.62 -2.84 0.95
N LEU A 87 6.32 -2.99 0.71
CA LEU A 87 5.69 -2.57 -0.54
C LEU A 87 4.65 -1.50 -0.21
N VAL A 88 4.82 -0.32 -0.78
CA VAL A 88 3.90 0.81 -0.58
C VAL A 88 3.33 1.20 -1.93
N THR A 89 2.01 1.30 -2.02
CA THR A 89 1.30 1.82 -3.20
C THR A 89 0.69 3.18 -2.86
N SER A 90 0.69 4.08 -3.82
CA SER A 90 0.05 5.38 -3.69
C SER A 90 -0.16 6.02 -5.06
N ARG A 91 -1.10 6.98 -5.14
CA ARG A 91 -1.09 7.98 -6.20
C ARG A 91 0.15 8.86 -6.13
N ARG A 92 0.48 9.47 -7.27
CA ARG A 92 1.59 10.40 -7.37
C ARG A 92 1.19 11.77 -6.81
N GLU A 93 1.32 11.93 -5.49
CA GLU A 93 1.18 13.21 -4.80
C GLU A 93 2.57 13.77 -4.43
N GLN A 94 2.76 15.08 -4.58
CA GLN A 94 4.09 15.70 -4.50
C GLN A 94 4.77 15.52 -3.13
N ASP A 95 4.00 15.62 -2.07
CA ASP A 95 4.46 15.45 -0.69
C ASP A 95 4.80 13.99 -0.36
N ILE A 96 4.00 13.03 -0.83
CA ILE A 96 4.33 11.61 -0.74
C ILE A 96 5.63 11.32 -1.49
N GLU A 97 5.73 11.82 -2.73
CA GLU A 97 6.92 11.65 -3.57
C GLU A 97 8.17 12.23 -2.91
N SER A 98 8.09 13.48 -2.44
CA SER A 98 9.23 14.19 -1.83
C SER A 98 9.73 13.50 -0.56
N THR A 99 8.83 13.03 0.31
CA THR A 99 9.23 12.38 1.56
C THR A 99 9.74 10.96 1.34
N LEU A 100 9.14 10.17 0.44
CA LEU A 100 9.65 8.83 0.14
C LEU A 100 11.04 8.87 -0.53
N GLU A 101 11.33 9.92 -1.31
CA GLU A 101 12.65 10.14 -1.94
C GLU A 101 13.80 10.31 -0.93
N GLU A 102 13.50 10.69 0.32
CA GLU A 102 14.52 10.89 1.35
C GLU A 102 15.10 9.56 1.87
N PHE A 103 14.34 8.47 1.82
CA PHE A 103 14.74 7.19 2.40
C PHE A 103 14.50 5.96 1.52
N ILE A 104 13.91 6.10 0.34
CA ILE A 104 13.74 5.01 -0.65
C ILE A 104 14.66 5.25 -1.84
N ASP A 105 15.43 4.21 -2.20
CA ASP A 105 16.27 4.26 -3.39
C ASP A 105 15.45 4.39 -4.68
N ASN A 106 15.96 5.16 -5.63
CA ASN A 106 15.29 5.42 -6.90
C ASN A 106 15.06 4.14 -7.72
N GLN A 107 15.90 3.11 -7.57
CA GLN A 107 15.72 1.83 -8.26
C GLN A 107 14.54 1.01 -7.72
N SER A 108 14.12 1.27 -6.49
CA SER A 108 13.01 0.60 -5.82
C SER A 108 11.65 1.25 -6.12
N ARG A 109 11.63 2.30 -6.95
CA ARG A 109 10.42 3.05 -7.32
C ARG A 109 9.90 2.59 -8.66
N ILE A 110 8.63 2.19 -8.70
CA ILE A 110 7.93 1.77 -9.92
C ILE A 110 6.78 2.73 -10.18
N CYS A 111 6.88 3.51 -11.25
CA CYS A 111 5.80 4.40 -11.68
C CYS A 111 4.90 3.69 -12.70
N LEU A 112 3.62 3.52 -12.35
CA LEU A 112 2.62 2.91 -13.22
C LEU A 112 1.95 3.91 -14.19
N GLN A 113 2.35 5.18 -14.18
CA GLN A 113 1.89 6.21 -15.14
C GLN A 113 2.91 6.36 -16.27
N SER A 114 2.98 5.37 -17.16
CA SER A 114 3.85 5.41 -18.34
C SER A 114 3.06 5.15 -19.62
N ALA A 115 3.56 5.65 -20.75
CA ALA A 115 2.97 5.40 -22.07
C ALA A 115 2.86 3.90 -22.42
N LEU A 116 3.64 3.04 -21.75
CA LEU A 116 3.52 1.58 -21.87
C LEU A 116 2.23 1.08 -21.21
N VAL A 117 1.88 1.62 -20.03
CA VAL A 117 0.63 1.27 -19.33
C VAL A 117 -0.59 1.77 -20.10
N ASP A 118 -0.52 2.94 -20.74
CA ASP A 118 -1.62 3.44 -21.59
C ASP A 118 -1.94 2.50 -22.75
N LYS A 119 -0.90 1.91 -23.36
CA LYS A 119 -1.05 0.94 -24.44
C LYS A 119 -1.69 -0.36 -23.93
N ASP A 120 -1.26 -0.84 -22.77
CA ASP A 120 -1.81 -2.06 -22.17
C ASP A 120 -3.28 -1.86 -21.75
N ILE A 121 -3.63 -0.69 -21.21
CA ILE A 121 -5.02 -0.29 -20.94
C ILE A 121 -5.83 -0.31 -22.25
N GLN A 122 -5.30 0.27 -23.33
CA GLN A 122 -5.99 0.28 -24.62
C GLN A 122 -6.23 -1.13 -25.16
N LEU A 123 -5.22 -2.00 -25.10
CA LEU A 123 -5.34 -3.41 -25.52
C LEU A 123 -6.36 -4.16 -24.66
N TYR A 124 -6.33 -3.95 -23.34
CA TYR A 124 -7.30 -4.55 -22.42
C TYR A 124 -8.73 -4.10 -22.73
N VAL A 125 -8.97 -2.80 -22.90
CA VAL A 125 -10.29 -2.25 -23.24
C VAL A 125 -10.78 -2.81 -24.58
N GLN A 126 -9.92 -2.86 -25.60
CA GLN A 126 -10.25 -3.44 -26.91
C GLN A 126 -10.65 -4.91 -26.79
N HIS A 127 -9.86 -5.70 -26.05
CA HIS A 127 -10.16 -7.11 -25.80
C HIS A 127 -11.50 -7.27 -25.08
N ARG A 128 -11.75 -6.52 -24.00
CA ARG A 128 -13.01 -6.59 -23.24
C ARG A 128 -14.22 -6.21 -24.10
N LEU A 129 -14.14 -5.16 -24.92
CA LEU A 129 -15.21 -4.79 -25.87
C LEU A 129 -15.48 -5.88 -26.92
N ALA A 130 -14.44 -6.64 -27.28
CA ALA A 130 -14.53 -7.71 -28.28
C ALA A 130 -15.01 -9.04 -27.69
N THR A 131 -14.72 -9.36 -26.43
CA THR A 131 -15.00 -10.69 -25.85
C THR A 131 -16.13 -10.72 -24.83
N ASP A 132 -16.46 -9.59 -24.19
CA ASP A 132 -17.49 -9.55 -23.16
C ASP A 132 -18.90 -9.55 -23.77
N LYS A 133 -19.75 -10.49 -23.32
CA LYS A 133 -21.10 -10.69 -23.87
C LYS A 133 -22.02 -9.48 -23.71
N ILE A 134 -21.84 -8.67 -22.68
CA ILE A 134 -22.64 -7.46 -22.43
C ILE A 134 -22.13 -6.33 -23.31
N LEU A 135 -20.82 -6.10 -23.32
CA LEU A 135 -20.20 -5.01 -24.08
C LEU A 135 -20.26 -5.26 -25.60
N GLN A 136 -20.30 -6.52 -26.04
CA GLN A 136 -20.52 -6.88 -27.44
C GLN A 136 -21.86 -6.38 -27.99
N LYS A 137 -22.86 -6.11 -27.13
CA LYS A 137 -24.16 -5.54 -27.57
C LYS A 137 -24.02 -4.09 -28.03
N TRP A 138 -22.97 -3.40 -27.61
CA TRP A 138 -22.68 -2.01 -27.92
C TRP A 138 -21.93 -1.97 -29.25
N ARG A 139 -22.61 -2.37 -30.32
CA ARG A 139 -22.00 -2.60 -31.65
C ARG A 139 -21.78 -1.34 -32.46
N LYS A 140 -22.41 -0.23 -32.10
CA LYS A 140 -22.21 1.01 -32.85
C LYS A 140 -20.78 1.49 -32.62
N ASP A 141 -20.09 1.77 -33.73
CA ASP A 141 -18.67 2.10 -33.70
C ASP A 141 -18.40 3.41 -32.96
N ASP A 142 -19.32 4.37 -33.03
CA ASP A 142 -19.27 5.63 -32.27
C ASP A 142 -19.12 5.38 -30.76
N VAL A 143 -19.99 4.55 -30.18
CA VAL A 143 -19.99 4.24 -28.74
C VAL A 143 -18.73 3.46 -28.33
N ARG A 144 -18.26 2.55 -29.19
CA ARG A 144 -17.02 1.79 -28.91
C ARG A 144 -15.78 2.68 -28.95
N GLN A 145 -15.71 3.61 -29.91
CA GLN A 145 -14.61 4.55 -29.99
C GLN A 145 -14.65 5.55 -28.84
N GLU A 146 -15.84 5.98 -28.42
CA GLU A 146 -16.02 6.83 -27.25
C GLU A 146 -15.52 6.13 -25.98
N ILE A 147 -15.92 4.87 -25.73
CA ILE A 147 -15.43 4.10 -24.57
C ILE A 147 -13.91 3.96 -24.59
N LYS A 148 -13.32 3.60 -25.73
CA LYS A 148 -11.87 3.46 -25.86
C LYS A 148 -11.15 4.77 -25.55
N THR A 149 -11.67 5.88 -26.09
CA THR A 149 -11.08 7.22 -25.93
C THR A 149 -11.19 7.69 -24.48
N ILE A 150 -12.39 7.63 -23.90
CA ILE A 150 -12.62 8.07 -22.52
C ILE A 150 -11.82 7.22 -21.53
N LEU A 151 -11.82 5.89 -21.67
CA LEU A 151 -11.07 5.03 -20.75
C LEU A 151 -9.57 5.22 -20.90
N ARG A 152 -9.04 5.41 -22.11
CA ARG A 152 -7.63 5.77 -22.30
C ARG A 152 -7.29 7.11 -21.63
N ASP A 153 -8.07 8.14 -21.94
CA ASP A 153 -7.76 9.52 -21.53
C ASP A 153 -8.02 9.77 -20.04
N ARG A 154 -8.99 9.05 -19.45
CA ARG A 154 -9.31 9.19 -18.04
C ARG A 154 -8.64 8.16 -17.15
N ALA A 155 -8.28 6.96 -17.63
CA ALA A 155 -7.70 5.94 -16.74
C ALA A 155 -6.49 6.48 -15.99
N ASN A 156 -5.60 7.23 -16.65
CA ASN A 156 -4.46 7.95 -16.03
C ASN A 156 -3.72 7.10 -14.95
N GLY A 157 -3.66 5.78 -15.15
CA GLY A 157 -3.34 4.77 -14.13
C GLY A 157 -4.57 4.00 -13.57
N MET A 158 -4.60 3.78 -12.25
CA MET A 158 -5.74 3.18 -11.52
C MET A 158 -6.62 4.29 -10.94
N GLN A 159 -7.81 4.49 -11.51
CA GLN A 159 -8.84 5.31 -10.87
C GLN A 159 -9.56 4.50 -9.79
N ALA A 160 -9.55 4.97 -8.56
CA ALA A 160 -10.47 4.48 -7.54
C ALA A 160 -11.88 4.94 -7.95
N PHE A 161 -12.78 3.99 -8.19
CA PHE A 161 -14.20 4.30 -8.26
C PHE A 161 -14.63 4.74 -6.86
N TYR A 162 -14.74 6.06 -6.62
CA TYR A 162 -15.54 6.54 -5.50
C TYR A 162 -16.99 6.16 -5.82
N SER A 163 -17.46 5.05 -5.25
CA SER A 163 -18.89 4.75 -5.16
C SER A 163 -19.52 5.69 -4.13
N GLY A 164 -19.63 6.96 -4.49
CA GLY A 164 -20.37 7.98 -3.76
C GLY A 164 -21.81 8.02 -4.25
N LEU A 165 -22.67 7.31 -3.52
CA LEU A 165 -24.09 7.60 -3.24
C LEU A 165 -25.01 7.98 -4.41
N ILE A 166 -25.89 7.02 -4.74
CA ILE A 166 -27.31 7.28 -5.00
C ILE A 166 -27.94 7.80 -3.71
#